data_AF-A0A367EJG2-F1
#
_entry.id   AF-A0A367EJG2-F1
#
_cell.length_a   1.000
_cell.length_b   1.000
_cell.length_c   1.000
_cell.angle_alpha   90.00
_cell.angle_beta   90.00
_cell.angle_gamma   90.00
#
_symmetry.space_group_name_H-M   'P 1'
#
loop_
_entity.id
_entity.type
_entity.pdbx_description
1 polymer ?
#
loop_
_entity_poly.entity_id
_entity_poly.type
_entity_poly.pdbx_seq_one_letter_code
_entity_poly.pdbx_strand_id
1 'polypeptide(L)'
;MALLADDLDRLVALTHAHPLAPSEERSRRTAALRAATADAQRRLGRAEPVVPRTAVYEDAVLAGSGTAGRAAWEDGPLPGLRQFARLLPAFDLLLGDRLTARAHFRSRHGPGGTCHDVPGFAHDLYLTCGHLLSDLRTPLGTLAADGTYQPRANPLADPGIAALSAAHAEFARTVRTALDARSPDAPEVVLPDDALERAAALLPPESGTLPRSYACYLQWVRPTTPDRAPRAVLNWAHTGLGQPLARFARSFAPRPQAEHAVSEALRARHEGLLPPGAVFADLSGGYDTSNVTLRPALAPYRLVGPADTGHGPASAHLMVEDLVLVDDEESGELHLRSPRLGKRVVPLWLGGLVPMALPCVQRTLLTLSPASMPMAADVWQCLDRATVPAHRPRVRCGSLVLTRRSWHFERARLPHAQPPVDSAHGLLARRRWWKAAGLPTRVMARTDTDTKPQPVDADSPLSLALLDHRLRGCSQAVFTELLPDVDEAALRVDGGSHVSEVCAELDAAATRPHTTSPTPAPAPAPAPAPAPAPAPGKDLFR
;
A
#
# COMPACT_ATOMS: atom_id res chain seq x y z
N MET A 1 -27.15 -13.40 30.57
CA MET A 1 -25.74 -12.94 30.45
C MET A 1 -24.74 -14.08 30.65
N ALA A 2 -24.81 -14.88 31.74
CA ALA A 2 -23.92 -16.03 31.95
C ALA A 2 -23.88 -17.02 30.76
N LEU A 3 -25.06 -17.44 30.25
CA LEU A 3 -25.14 -18.35 29.10
C LEU A 3 -24.51 -17.80 27.79
N LEU A 4 -24.48 -16.47 27.63
CA LEU A 4 -23.84 -15.86 26.46
C LEU A 4 -22.32 -15.83 26.60
N ALA A 5 -21.83 -15.64 27.84
CA ALA A 5 -20.40 -15.75 28.13
C ALA A 5 -19.91 -17.17 27.84
N ASP A 6 -20.65 -18.20 28.26
CA ASP A 6 -20.32 -19.60 27.97
C ASP A 6 -20.29 -19.90 26.45
N ASP A 7 -21.26 -19.35 25.70
CA ASP A 7 -21.30 -19.48 24.24
C ASP A 7 -20.07 -18.79 23.59
N LEU A 8 -19.67 -17.62 24.07
CA LEU A 8 -18.47 -16.91 23.60
C LEU A 8 -17.19 -17.66 23.94
N ASP A 9 -17.06 -18.18 25.16
CA ASP A 9 -15.90 -18.98 25.59
C ASP A 9 -15.77 -20.25 24.75
N ARG A 10 -16.89 -20.87 24.39
CA ARG A 10 -16.91 -22.01 23.46
C ARG A 10 -16.42 -21.61 22.06
N LEU A 11 -16.85 -20.47 21.53
CA LEU A 11 -16.38 -19.96 20.23
C LEU A 11 -14.86 -19.69 20.26
N VAL A 12 -14.38 -19.10 21.35
CA VAL A 12 -12.95 -18.85 21.60
C VAL A 12 -12.16 -20.16 21.64
N ALA A 13 -12.63 -21.16 22.39
CA ALA A 13 -11.99 -22.47 22.48
C ALA A 13 -11.90 -23.20 21.12
N LEU A 14 -12.99 -23.18 20.34
CA LEU A 14 -13.02 -23.77 18.99
C LEU A 14 -12.02 -23.07 18.05
N THR A 15 -11.89 -21.75 18.17
CA THR A 15 -10.96 -20.95 17.36
C THR A 15 -9.50 -21.22 17.77
N HIS A 16 -9.20 -21.26 19.07
CA HIS A 16 -7.84 -21.56 19.58
C HIS A 16 -7.36 -22.96 19.24
N ALA A 17 -8.28 -23.92 19.11
CA ALA A 17 -7.94 -25.26 18.69
C ALA A 17 -7.67 -25.35 17.17
N HIS A 18 -8.11 -24.38 16.35
CA HIS A 18 -8.01 -24.49 14.89
C HIS A 18 -6.58 -24.63 14.33
N PRO A 19 -5.58 -23.84 14.80
CA PRO A 19 -4.22 -23.91 14.27
C PRO A 19 -3.62 -25.31 14.36
N LEU A 20 -2.87 -25.71 13.33
CA LEU A 20 -2.16 -27.00 13.23
C LEU A 20 -3.02 -28.28 13.28
N ALA A 21 -4.36 -28.16 13.39
CA ALA A 21 -5.24 -29.33 13.34
C ALA A 21 -5.24 -29.98 11.93
N PRO A 22 -5.42 -31.31 11.81
CA PRO A 22 -5.62 -31.97 10.51
C PRO A 22 -6.84 -31.45 9.75
N SER A 23 -6.84 -31.57 8.42
CA SER A 23 -7.89 -31.01 7.54
C SER A 23 -9.32 -31.43 7.92
N GLU A 24 -9.52 -32.72 8.25
CA GLU A 24 -10.84 -33.23 8.65
C GLU A 24 -11.31 -32.59 9.96
N GLU A 25 -10.41 -32.49 10.95
CA GLU A 25 -10.72 -31.89 12.24
C GLU A 25 -10.98 -30.37 12.13
N ARG A 26 -10.24 -29.67 11.26
CA ARG A 26 -10.53 -28.26 10.91
C ARG A 26 -11.94 -28.10 10.34
N SER A 27 -12.35 -29.03 9.46
CA SER A 27 -13.69 -29.01 8.87
C SER A 27 -14.78 -29.20 9.93
N ARG A 28 -14.59 -30.16 10.85
CA ARG A 28 -15.51 -30.38 11.98
C ARG A 28 -15.58 -29.17 12.92
N ARG A 29 -14.42 -28.59 13.28
CA ARG A 29 -14.34 -27.38 14.14
C ARG A 29 -15.00 -26.17 13.50
N THR A 30 -14.81 -25.97 12.20
CA THR A 30 -15.47 -24.89 11.46
C THR A 30 -16.98 -25.08 11.48
N ALA A 31 -17.49 -26.30 11.26
CA ALA A 31 -18.92 -26.58 11.36
C ALA A 31 -19.47 -26.31 12.78
N ALA A 32 -18.75 -26.73 13.82
CA ALA A 32 -19.11 -26.47 15.21
C ALA A 32 -19.12 -24.97 15.56
N LEU A 33 -18.12 -24.21 15.08
CA LEU A 33 -18.03 -22.77 15.27
C LEU A 33 -19.24 -22.05 14.62
N ARG A 34 -19.62 -22.48 13.40
CA ARG A 34 -20.80 -21.94 12.71
C ARG A 34 -22.09 -22.24 13.47
N ALA A 35 -22.25 -23.47 13.95
CA ALA A 35 -23.42 -23.87 14.73
C ALA A 35 -23.52 -23.08 16.05
N ALA A 36 -22.44 -23.01 16.81
CA ALA A 36 -22.38 -22.24 18.06
C ALA A 36 -22.65 -20.75 17.83
N THR A 37 -22.17 -20.17 16.72
CA THR A 37 -22.48 -18.78 16.34
C THR A 37 -23.98 -18.58 16.09
N ALA A 38 -24.60 -19.51 15.36
CA ALA A 38 -26.04 -19.46 15.10
C ALA A 38 -26.87 -19.63 16.38
N ASP A 39 -26.46 -20.54 17.27
CA ASP A 39 -27.11 -20.76 18.57
C ASP A 39 -27.03 -19.50 19.44
N ALA A 40 -25.86 -18.87 19.55
CA ALA A 40 -25.66 -17.63 20.31
C ALA A 40 -26.58 -16.51 19.80
N GLN A 41 -26.69 -16.35 18.48
CA GLN A 41 -27.62 -15.36 17.89
C GLN A 41 -29.09 -15.68 18.18
N ARG A 42 -29.51 -16.96 18.12
CA ARG A 42 -30.88 -17.36 18.50
C ARG A 42 -31.19 -17.00 19.95
N ARG A 43 -30.25 -17.25 20.87
CA ARG A 43 -30.40 -16.87 22.27
C ARG A 43 -30.49 -15.35 22.48
N LEU A 44 -29.84 -14.57 21.62
CA LEU A 44 -29.97 -13.11 21.57
C LEU A 44 -31.30 -12.63 20.93
N GLY A 45 -32.20 -13.55 20.56
CA GLY A 45 -33.52 -13.24 20.02
C GLY A 45 -33.58 -13.15 18.49
N ARG A 46 -32.51 -13.52 17.76
CA ARG A 46 -32.56 -13.62 16.30
C ARG A 46 -33.22 -14.93 15.87
N ALA A 47 -34.46 -14.85 15.37
CA ALA A 47 -35.17 -16.01 14.81
C ALA A 47 -34.42 -16.65 13.63
N GLU A 48 -33.81 -15.83 12.78
CA GLU A 48 -32.98 -16.24 11.65
C GLU A 48 -31.54 -15.77 11.85
N PRO A 49 -30.63 -16.65 12.32
CA PRO A 49 -29.23 -16.31 12.51
C PRO A 49 -28.50 -16.05 11.20
N VAL A 50 -27.62 -15.06 11.21
CA VAL A 50 -26.73 -14.74 10.09
C VAL A 50 -25.32 -15.17 10.46
N VAL A 51 -24.90 -16.33 9.96
CA VAL A 51 -23.52 -16.82 10.14
C VAL A 51 -22.68 -16.44 8.92
N PRO A 52 -21.54 -15.74 9.10
CA PRO A 52 -20.66 -15.37 7.99
C PRO A 52 -20.25 -16.58 7.14
N ARG A 53 -20.08 -16.39 5.82
CA ARG A 53 -19.59 -17.47 4.94
C ARG A 53 -18.22 -17.99 5.39
N THR A 54 -17.32 -17.08 5.76
CA THR A 54 -16.00 -17.40 6.31
C THR A 54 -16.03 -17.21 7.82
N ALA A 55 -15.85 -18.29 8.57
CA ALA A 55 -15.91 -18.27 10.03
C ALA A 55 -14.54 -18.13 10.71
N VAL A 56 -13.46 -18.53 10.02
CA VAL A 56 -12.09 -18.50 10.53
C VAL A 56 -11.19 -17.80 9.52
N TYR A 57 -10.32 -16.93 10.03
CA TYR A 57 -9.24 -16.28 9.28
C TYR A 57 -7.91 -16.66 9.96
N GLU A 58 -6.94 -17.14 9.17
CA GLU A 58 -5.63 -17.55 9.68
C GLU A 58 -4.54 -16.70 9.01
N ASP A 59 -3.66 -16.11 9.82
CA ASP A 59 -2.43 -15.49 9.37
C ASP A 59 -1.26 -16.45 9.70
N ALA A 60 -0.52 -16.88 8.69
CA ALA A 60 0.63 -17.77 8.86
C ALA A 60 1.93 -16.97 8.91
N VAL A 61 2.67 -17.05 10.01
CA VAL A 61 3.94 -16.35 10.20
C VAL A 61 5.06 -17.36 10.45
N LEU A 62 6.15 -17.18 9.70
CA LEU A 62 7.36 -17.96 9.87
C LEU A 62 8.25 -17.27 10.92
N ALA A 63 8.57 -17.98 12.00
CA ALA A 63 9.44 -17.47 13.07
C ALA A 63 10.91 -17.51 12.63
N GLY A 64 11.32 -16.57 11.78
CA GLY A 64 12.69 -16.46 11.30
C GLY A 64 12.99 -15.08 10.72
N SER A 65 14.26 -14.69 10.72
CA SER A 65 14.73 -13.48 10.04
C SER A 65 15.30 -13.83 8.68
N GLY A 66 14.88 -13.11 7.64
CA GLY A 66 15.56 -13.12 6.34
C GLY A 66 16.70 -12.11 6.31
N THR A 67 17.78 -12.43 5.60
CA THR A 67 18.84 -11.46 5.28
C THR A 67 18.67 -10.98 3.84
N ALA A 68 18.75 -9.67 3.63
CA ALA A 68 18.85 -9.09 2.29
C ALA A 68 20.22 -8.44 2.12
N GLY A 69 20.93 -8.79 1.05
CA GLY A 69 22.26 -8.23 0.76
C GLY A 69 22.14 -6.76 0.37
N ARG A 70 22.79 -5.86 1.12
CA ARG A 70 22.75 -4.41 0.87
C ARG A 70 23.20 -4.04 -0.55
N ALA A 71 24.33 -4.60 -1.00
CA ALA A 71 24.85 -4.36 -2.36
C ALA A 71 23.82 -4.76 -3.44
N ALA A 72 23.10 -5.87 -3.25
CA ALA A 72 22.07 -6.31 -4.20
C ALA A 72 20.90 -5.31 -4.31
N TRP A 73 20.63 -4.51 -3.27
CA TRP A 73 19.66 -3.41 -3.36
C TRP A 73 20.27 -2.20 -4.08
N GLU A 74 21.45 -1.77 -3.64
CA GLU A 74 22.14 -0.57 -4.14
C GLU A 74 22.48 -0.69 -5.64
N ASP A 75 22.98 -1.84 -6.08
CA ASP A 75 23.30 -2.15 -7.48
C ASP A 75 22.05 -2.61 -8.28
N GLY A 76 20.95 -2.88 -7.59
CA GLY A 76 19.73 -3.46 -8.13
C GLY A 76 18.58 -2.46 -8.20
N PRO A 77 17.41 -2.75 -7.61
CA PRO A 77 16.20 -1.95 -7.81
C PRO A 77 16.16 -0.65 -7.00
N LEU A 78 17.03 -0.43 -6.02
CA LEU A 78 16.92 0.72 -5.11
C LEU A 78 17.04 2.10 -5.80
N PRO A 79 17.97 2.32 -6.75
CA PRO A 79 18.04 3.61 -7.46
C PRO A 79 16.74 3.93 -8.22
N GLY A 80 16.24 2.97 -9.00
CA GLY A 80 14.98 3.14 -9.74
C GLY A 80 13.78 3.28 -8.81
N LEU A 81 13.78 2.59 -7.66
CA LEU A 81 12.74 2.73 -6.65
C LEU A 81 12.74 4.11 -6.00
N ARG A 82 13.91 4.66 -5.65
CA ARG A 82 14.03 6.02 -5.12
C ARG A 82 13.54 7.06 -6.12
N GLN A 83 13.92 6.90 -7.38
CA GLN A 83 13.50 7.81 -8.43
C GLN A 83 11.99 7.77 -8.66
N PHE A 84 11.43 6.56 -8.81
CA PHE A 84 9.99 6.42 -9.02
C PHE A 84 9.16 6.82 -7.79
N ALA A 85 9.67 6.59 -6.58
CA ALA A 85 9.02 7.01 -5.34
C ALA A 85 8.78 8.52 -5.27
N ARG A 86 9.67 9.34 -5.86
CA ARG A 86 9.47 10.80 -5.98
C ARG A 86 8.27 11.16 -6.86
N LEU A 87 7.91 10.31 -7.81
CA LEU A 87 6.80 10.51 -8.74
C LEU A 87 5.48 9.88 -8.26
N LEU A 88 5.50 8.99 -7.26
CA LEU A 88 4.30 8.37 -6.69
C LEU A 88 3.16 9.35 -6.33
N PRO A 89 3.42 10.59 -5.85
CA PRO A 89 2.36 11.57 -5.63
C PRO A 89 1.49 11.85 -6.87
N ALA A 90 2.05 11.80 -8.09
CA ALA A 90 1.29 11.98 -9.32
C ALA A 90 0.21 10.89 -9.51
N PHE A 91 0.41 9.73 -8.88
CA PHE A 91 -0.49 8.57 -8.95
C PHE A 91 -1.37 8.40 -7.70
N ASP A 92 -1.20 9.24 -6.68
CA ASP A 92 -1.86 9.07 -5.38
C ASP A 92 -3.29 9.64 -5.38
N LEU A 93 -4.28 8.74 -5.26
CA LEU A 93 -5.69 9.11 -5.13
C LEU A 93 -5.97 9.92 -3.85
N LEU A 94 -5.37 9.52 -2.73
CA LEU A 94 -5.65 10.13 -1.43
C LEU A 94 -5.06 11.53 -1.30
N LEU A 95 -3.98 11.81 -2.03
CA LEU A 95 -3.46 13.16 -2.14
C LEU A 95 -4.43 14.08 -2.89
N GLY A 96 -5.09 13.59 -3.95
CA GLY A 96 -6.16 14.33 -4.63
C GLY A 96 -7.34 14.63 -3.71
N ASP A 97 -7.77 13.64 -2.92
CA ASP A 97 -8.84 13.79 -1.93
C ASP A 97 -8.47 14.84 -0.85
N ARG A 98 -7.21 14.84 -0.38
CA ARG A 98 -6.68 15.83 0.58
C ARG A 98 -6.73 17.25 0.04
N LEU A 99 -6.28 17.46 -1.20
CA LEU A 99 -6.32 18.77 -1.85
C LEU A 99 -7.77 19.23 -2.07
N THR A 100 -8.66 18.33 -2.48
CA THR A 100 -10.10 18.61 -2.64
C THR A 100 -10.74 19.02 -1.32
N ALA A 101 -10.45 18.30 -0.23
CA ALA A 101 -10.98 18.61 1.09
C ALA A 101 -10.52 20.00 1.58
N ARG A 102 -9.25 20.36 1.35
CA ARG A 102 -8.71 21.67 1.68
C ARG A 102 -9.33 22.80 0.83
N ALA A 103 -9.46 22.58 -0.48
CA ALA A 103 -10.10 23.55 -1.38
C ALA A 103 -11.57 23.80 -0.97
N HIS A 104 -12.30 22.73 -0.64
CA HIS A 104 -13.67 22.83 -0.11
C HIS A 104 -13.70 23.60 1.21
N PHE A 105 -12.81 23.28 2.16
CA PHE A 105 -12.69 24.00 3.43
C PHE A 105 -12.51 25.51 3.22
N ARG A 106 -11.57 25.91 2.35
CA ARG A 106 -11.31 27.31 2.03
C ARG A 106 -12.51 28.01 1.40
N SER A 107 -13.31 27.30 0.60
CA SER A 107 -14.53 27.86 0.02
C SER A 107 -15.60 28.21 1.07
N ARG A 108 -15.60 27.52 2.22
CA ARG A 108 -16.57 27.70 3.31
C ARG A 108 -16.06 28.60 4.43
N HIS A 109 -14.79 28.47 4.79
CA HIS A 109 -14.20 29.09 5.99
C HIS A 109 -13.12 30.13 5.68
N GLY A 110 -12.75 30.30 4.41
CA GLY A 110 -11.66 31.18 3.98
C GLY A 110 -10.26 30.60 4.24
N PRO A 111 -9.22 31.16 3.62
CA PRO A 111 -7.83 30.83 3.92
C PRO A 111 -7.47 31.15 5.38
N GLY A 112 -6.73 30.27 6.05
CA GLY A 112 -6.37 30.45 7.46
C GLY A 112 -7.54 30.24 8.44
N GLY A 113 -8.71 29.82 7.94
CA GLY A 113 -9.93 29.64 8.72
C GLY A 113 -9.84 28.49 9.72
N THR A 114 -10.76 28.49 10.68
CA THR A 114 -10.95 27.41 11.66
C THR A 114 -12.40 26.92 11.67
N CYS A 115 -12.60 25.63 11.94
CA CYS A 115 -13.91 25.03 12.10
C CYS A 115 -13.96 24.18 13.37
N HIS A 116 -14.92 24.49 14.24
CA HIS A 116 -15.15 23.79 15.51
C HIS A 116 -16.17 22.65 15.40
N ASP A 117 -16.85 22.52 14.24
CA ASP A 117 -17.80 21.44 13.97
C ASP A 117 -17.21 20.48 12.92
N VAL A 118 -16.26 19.65 13.36
CA VAL A 118 -15.58 18.68 12.49
C VAL A 118 -16.55 17.64 11.90
N PRO A 119 -17.49 17.04 12.67
CA PRO A 119 -18.48 16.14 12.10
C PRO A 119 -19.39 16.83 11.07
N GLY A 120 -19.84 18.05 11.32
CA GLY A 120 -20.65 18.83 10.39
C GLY A 120 -19.89 19.16 9.11
N PHE A 121 -18.61 19.56 9.21
CA PHE A 121 -17.74 19.72 8.04
C PHE A 121 -17.62 18.41 7.24
N ALA A 122 -17.42 17.27 7.91
CA ALA A 122 -17.30 15.99 7.23
C ALA A 122 -18.58 15.59 6.48
N HIS A 123 -19.75 15.88 7.05
CA HIS A 123 -21.03 15.69 6.39
C HIS A 123 -21.18 16.60 5.15
N ASP A 124 -20.88 17.89 5.30
CA ASP A 124 -20.99 18.88 4.23
C ASP A 124 -20.01 18.62 3.06
N LEU A 125 -18.77 18.24 3.37
CA LEU A 125 -17.77 17.82 2.38
C LEU A 125 -18.28 16.63 1.58
N TYR A 126 -18.87 15.63 2.23
CA TYR A 126 -19.35 14.45 1.52
C TYR A 126 -20.59 14.76 0.66
N LEU A 127 -21.51 15.60 1.14
CA LEU A 127 -22.65 16.04 0.34
C LEU A 127 -22.24 16.85 -0.90
N THR A 128 -21.25 17.74 -0.74
CA THR A 128 -20.83 18.66 -1.81
C THR A 128 -19.84 18.00 -2.77
N CYS A 129 -18.83 17.33 -2.22
CA CYS A 129 -17.66 16.83 -2.93
C CYS A 129 -17.53 15.30 -2.87
N GLY A 130 -18.46 14.56 -2.28
CA GLY A 130 -18.36 13.09 -2.18
C GLY A 130 -18.24 12.39 -3.53
N HIS A 131 -18.83 12.96 -4.59
CA HIS A 131 -18.70 12.48 -5.97
C HIS A 131 -17.34 12.82 -6.61
N LEU A 132 -16.57 13.73 -6.01
CA LEU A 132 -15.21 14.11 -6.42
C LEU A 132 -14.15 13.32 -5.65
N LEU A 133 -14.49 12.79 -4.47
CA LEU A 133 -13.59 11.92 -3.71
C LEU A 133 -13.37 10.62 -4.48
N SER A 134 -12.12 10.21 -4.55
CA SER A 134 -11.65 9.18 -5.45
C SER A 134 -12.30 7.81 -5.20
N ASP A 135 -12.51 7.06 -6.27
CA ASP A 135 -12.80 5.63 -6.30
C ASP A 135 -11.67 4.84 -6.99
N LEU A 136 -11.72 3.50 -6.99
CA LEU A 136 -10.71 2.65 -7.64
C LEU A 136 -10.65 2.81 -9.17
N ARG A 137 -11.63 3.48 -9.79
CA ARG A 137 -11.76 3.65 -11.24
C ARG A 137 -11.52 5.10 -11.65
N THR A 138 -11.17 5.98 -10.70
CA THR A 138 -11.00 7.40 -10.93
C THR A 138 -9.79 7.61 -11.83
N PRO A 139 -9.97 8.18 -13.04
CA PRO A 139 -8.87 8.38 -13.96
C PRO A 139 -7.93 9.46 -13.43
N LEU A 140 -6.63 9.17 -13.43
CA LEU A 140 -5.58 10.13 -13.06
C LEU A 140 -5.25 11.13 -14.19
N GLY A 141 -5.80 10.88 -15.37
CA GLY A 141 -5.61 11.60 -16.62
C GLY A 141 -5.12 10.67 -17.75
N THR A 142 -5.27 11.09 -18.99
CA THR A 142 -4.98 10.25 -20.16
C THR A 142 -4.43 11.07 -21.32
N LEU A 143 -3.37 10.58 -21.96
CA LEU A 143 -2.76 11.16 -23.16
C LEU A 143 -3.33 10.49 -24.42
N ALA A 144 -3.97 11.29 -25.27
CA ALA A 144 -4.56 10.86 -26.53
C ALA A 144 -3.51 10.71 -27.65
N ALA A 145 -3.93 10.15 -28.78
CA ALA A 145 -3.09 9.88 -29.95
C ALA A 145 -2.53 11.16 -30.61
N ASP A 146 -3.30 12.24 -30.57
CA ASP A 146 -2.96 13.55 -31.12
C ASP A 146 -2.03 14.37 -30.20
N GLY A 147 -1.65 13.81 -29.03
CA GLY A 147 -0.84 14.47 -28.02
C GLY A 147 -1.65 15.31 -27.02
N THR A 148 -2.97 15.40 -27.17
CA THR A 148 -3.84 16.11 -26.22
C THR A 148 -3.92 15.32 -24.91
N TYR A 149 -3.72 16.01 -23.77
CA TYR A 149 -3.83 15.40 -22.45
C TYR A 149 -5.13 15.80 -21.76
N GLN A 150 -5.89 14.80 -21.32
CA GLN A 150 -7.08 14.97 -20.49
C GLN A 150 -6.68 14.87 -19.01
N PRO A 151 -6.73 15.96 -18.23
CA PRO A 151 -6.35 15.95 -16.82
C PRO A 151 -7.40 15.26 -15.94
N ARG A 152 -7.05 15.00 -14.68
CA ARG A 152 -8.04 14.58 -13.67
C ARG A 152 -9.02 15.71 -13.38
N ALA A 153 -10.21 15.36 -12.88
CA ALA A 153 -11.22 16.34 -12.51
C ALA A 153 -10.69 17.34 -11.47
N ASN A 154 -10.90 18.63 -11.71
CA ASN A 154 -10.49 19.71 -10.80
C ASN A 154 -11.52 20.86 -10.77
N PRO A 155 -12.78 20.60 -10.36
CA PRO A 155 -13.85 21.60 -10.42
C PRO A 155 -13.65 22.78 -9.45
N LEU A 156 -12.84 22.59 -8.40
CA LEU A 156 -12.50 23.65 -7.44
C LEU A 156 -11.26 24.45 -7.86
N ALA A 157 -10.70 24.19 -9.04
CA ALA A 157 -9.52 24.85 -9.60
C ALA A 157 -8.31 24.87 -8.64
N ASP A 158 -8.11 23.80 -7.87
CA ASP A 158 -7.00 23.71 -6.94
C ASP A 158 -5.66 23.59 -7.70
N PRO A 159 -4.66 24.45 -7.41
CA PRO A 159 -3.39 24.44 -8.11
C PRO A 159 -2.56 23.18 -7.84
N GLY A 160 -2.74 22.54 -6.67
CA GLY A 160 -2.11 21.27 -6.36
C GLY A 160 -2.61 20.15 -7.26
N ILE A 161 -3.92 20.05 -7.49
CA ILE A 161 -4.52 19.06 -8.40
C ILE A 161 -4.05 19.30 -9.85
N ALA A 162 -3.92 20.56 -10.26
CA ALA A 162 -3.34 20.91 -11.56
C ALA A 162 -1.87 20.47 -11.69
N ALA A 163 -1.06 20.68 -10.65
CA ALA A 163 0.33 20.24 -10.60
C ALA A 163 0.46 18.70 -10.66
N LEU A 164 -0.39 17.96 -9.94
CA LEU A 164 -0.45 16.49 -10.04
C LEU A 164 -0.77 16.03 -11.47
N SER A 165 -1.71 16.72 -12.14
CA SER A 165 -2.06 16.43 -13.54
C SER A 165 -0.91 16.74 -14.49
N ALA A 166 -0.17 17.83 -14.27
CA ALA A 166 0.99 18.19 -15.09
C ALA A 166 2.13 17.17 -14.96
N ALA A 167 2.44 16.73 -13.74
CA ALA A 167 3.41 15.67 -13.49
C ALA A 167 3.01 14.35 -14.16
N HIS A 168 1.74 13.95 -14.05
CA HIS A 168 1.22 12.74 -14.70
C HIS A 168 1.21 12.87 -16.23
N ALA A 169 0.92 14.05 -16.79
CA ALA A 169 1.01 14.32 -18.21
C ALA A 169 2.43 14.15 -18.74
N GLU A 170 3.43 14.67 -18.02
CA GLU A 170 4.83 14.54 -18.40
C GLU A 170 5.31 13.09 -18.33
N PHE A 171 4.87 12.34 -17.33
CA PHE A 171 5.07 10.89 -17.28
C PHE A 171 4.44 10.18 -18.49
N ALA A 172 3.21 10.51 -18.84
CA ALA A 172 2.52 9.91 -19.99
C ALA A 172 3.26 10.17 -21.32
N ARG A 173 3.76 11.41 -21.52
CA ARG A 173 4.60 11.75 -22.67
C ARG A 173 5.89 10.96 -22.66
N THR A 174 6.55 10.82 -21.52
CA THR A 174 7.76 10.02 -21.36
C THR A 174 7.53 8.56 -21.78
N VAL A 175 6.43 7.95 -21.33
CA VAL A 175 6.05 6.58 -21.73
C VAL A 175 5.80 6.51 -23.24
N ARG A 176 5.06 7.46 -23.82
CA ARG A 176 4.81 7.52 -25.27
C ARG A 176 6.12 7.62 -26.06
N THR A 177 6.97 8.59 -25.74
CA THR A 177 8.24 8.81 -26.45
C THR A 177 9.14 7.57 -26.37
N ALA A 178 9.22 6.94 -25.20
CA ALA A 178 10.01 5.73 -25.03
C ALA A 178 9.40 4.51 -25.77
N LEU A 179 8.08 4.47 -25.90
CA LEU A 179 7.37 3.45 -26.70
C LEU A 179 7.65 3.63 -28.19
N ASP A 180 7.59 4.87 -28.69
CA ASP A 180 7.74 5.22 -30.11
C ASP A 180 9.20 5.06 -30.58
N ALA A 181 10.17 5.37 -29.71
CA ALA A 181 11.60 5.17 -29.98
C ALA A 181 12.03 3.69 -29.94
N ARG A 182 11.18 2.80 -29.43
CA ARG A 182 11.50 1.37 -29.29
C ARG A 182 11.49 0.68 -30.65
N SER A 183 12.45 -0.20 -30.89
CA SER A 183 12.36 -1.16 -31.99
C SER A 183 11.10 -2.04 -31.85
N PRO A 184 10.39 -2.38 -32.94
CA PRO A 184 9.15 -3.17 -32.88
C PRO A 184 9.28 -4.45 -32.06
N ASP A 185 10.40 -5.16 -32.21
CA ASP A 185 10.68 -6.45 -31.56
C ASP A 185 11.30 -6.35 -30.17
N ALA A 186 11.66 -5.15 -29.70
CA ALA A 186 12.27 -5.00 -28.39
C ALA A 186 11.25 -5.34 -27.28
N PRO A 187 11.58 -6.27 -26.37
CA PRO A 187 10.63 -6.75 -25.35
C PRO A 187 10.47 -5.77 -24.18
N GLU A 188 11.30 -4.74 -24.10
CA GLU A 188 11.34 -3.78 -22.99
C GLU A 188 11.41 -2.33 -23.48
N VAL A 189 10.88 -1.43 -22.66
CA VAL A 189 11.03 0.02 -22.72
C VAL A 189 11.70 0.46 -21.41
N VAL A 190 12.72 1.31 -21.54
CA VAL A 190 13.43 1.91 -20.40
C VAL A 190 13.05 3.37 -20.34
N LEU A 191 12.49 3.80 -19.21
CA LEU A 191 12.19 5.20 -18.98
C LEU A 191 13.50 5.92 -18.58
N PRO A 192 13.87 7.00 -19.26
CA PRO A 192 15.06 7.78 -18.91
C PRO A 192 14.91 8.45 -17.54
N ASP A 193 15.98 8.42 -16.76
CA ASP A 193 16.03 8.96 -15.41
C ASP A 193 15.72 10.48 -15.38
N ASP A 194 16.33 11.25 -16.28
CA ASP A 194 16.13 12.68 -16.43
C ASP A 194 14.66 13.04 -16.76
N ALA A 195 13.96 12.19 -17.50
CA ALA A 195 12.55 12.37 -17.84
C ALA A 195 11.63 12.17 -16.63
N LEU A 196 11.94 11.17 -15.78
CA LEU A 196 11.21 10.96 -14.53
C LEU A 196 11.46 12.11 -13.54
N GLU A 197 12.67 12.67 -13.52
CA GLU A 197 12.99 13.84 -12.70
C GLU A 197 12.23 15.09 -13.16
N ARG A 198 12.13 15.33 -14.47
CA ARG A 198 11.30 16.41 -15.01
C ARG A 198 9.84 16.28 -14.60
N ALA A 199 9.27 15.07 -14.70
CA ALA A 199 7.90 14.82 -14.27
C ALA A 199 7.72 15.07 -12.76
N ALA A 200 8.65 14.60 -11.93
CA ALA A 200 8.61 14.80 -10.49
C ALA A 200 8.79 16.27 -10.08
N ALA A 201 9.53 17.07 -10.85
CA ALA A 201 9.72 18.50 -10.60
C ALA A 201 8.44 19.35 -10.80
N LEU A 202 7.44 18.81 -11.50
CA LEU A 202 6.13 19.45 -11.69
C LEU A 202 5.15 19.20 -10.54
N LEU A 203 5.48 18.30 -9.62
CA LEU A 203 4.65 18.03 -8.47
C LEU A 203 4.49 19.28 -7.60
N PRO A 204 3.37 19.42 -6.87
CA PRO A 204 3.25 20.49 -5.89
C PRO A 204 4.45 20.42 -4.94
N PRO A 205 5.04 21.56 -4.57
CA PRO A 205 6.17 21.60 -3.67
C PRO A 205 5.88 20.76 -2.42
N GLU A 206 6.94 20.18 -1.84
CA GLU A 206 6.86 19.48 -0.56
C GLU A 206 6.64 20.52 0.56
N SER A 207 5.49 21.19 0.54
CA SER A 207 5.10 22.23 1.50
C SER A 207 4.57 21.61 2.79
N GLY A 208 4.16 20.34 2.74
CA GLY A 208 3.54 19.65 3.86
C GLY A 208 4.53 19.18 4.92
N THR A 209 4.11 19.26 6.18
CA THR A 209 4.86 18.72 7.33
C THR A 209 4.50 17.27 7.63
N LEU A 210 3.50 16.71 6.95
CA LEU A 210 3.12 15.32 7.10
C LEU A 210 4.20 14.37 6.55
N PRO A 211 4.53 13.28 7.29
CA PRO A 211 5.50 12.31 6.80
C PRO A 211 4.96 11.59 5.57
N ARG A 212 5.79 11.51 4.52
CA ARG A 212 5.48 10.70 3.34
C ARG A 212 6.22 9.37 3.45
N SER A 213 5.46 8.29 3.48
CA SER A 213 6.00 6.94 3.56
C SER A 213 5.23 6.03 2.60
N TYR A 214 5.96 5.21 1.85
CA TYR A 214 5.41 4.27 0.88
C TYR A 214 5.86 2.85 1.18
N ALA A 215 4.89 1.95 1.31
CA ALA A 215 5.11 0.52 1.30
C ALA A 215 5.12 0.01 -0.15
N CYS A 216 6.28 -0.38 -0.66
CA CYS A 216 6.48 -0.90 -2.01
C CYS A 216 6.56 -2.43 -1.99
N TYR A 217 5.61 -3.08 -2.65
CA TYR A 217 5.52 -4.53 -2.78
C TYR A 217 6.30 -4.99 -4.01
N LEU A 218 7.38 -5.72 -3.77
CA LEU A 218 8.40 -6.04 -4.77
C LEU A 218 8.56 -7.56 -4.92
N GLN A 219 8.55 -8.05 -6.15
CA GLN A 219 8.99 -9.43 -6.44
C GLN A 219 10.39 -9.41 -7.05
N TRP A 220 11.33 -10.01 -6.33
CA TRP A 220 12.73 -10.11 -6.76
C TRP A 220 12.88 -11.13 -7.87
N VAL A 221 13.65 -10.75 -8.90
CA VAL A 221 14.03 -11.60 -10.01
C VAL A 221 15.50 -11.94 -9.87
N ARG A 222 15.78 -13.21 -9.59
CA ARG A 222 17.15 -13.71 -9.50
C ARG A 222 17.79 -13.66 -10.90
N PRO A 223 19.01 -13.11 -11.04
CA PRO A 223 19.74 -13.18 -12.29
C PRO A 223 19.94 -14.63 -12.73
N THR A 224 19.64 -14.93 -14.00
CA THR A 224 19.93 -16.24 -14.60
C THR A 224 21.41 -16.37 -14.99
N THR A 225 22.13 -15.26 -15.07
CA THR A 225 23.58 -15.18 -15.33
C THR A 225 24.27 -14.34 -14.25
N PRO A 226 25.47 -14.72 -13.76
CA PRO A 226 26.16 -14.01 -12.66
C PRO A 226 26.39 -12.51 -12.90
N ASP A 227 26.62 -12.11 -14.16
CA ASP A 227 26.99 -10.73 -14.51
C ASP A 227 25.80 -9.76 -14.65
N ARG A 228 24.57 -10.23 -14.46
CA ARG A 228 23.38 -9.38 -14.53
C ARG A 228 23.02 -8.84 -13.15
N ALA A 229 22.83 -7.52 -13.08
CA ALA A 229 22.29 -6.86 -11.89
C ALA A 229 20.91 -7.45 -11.53
N PRO A 230 20.62 -7.61 -10.22
CA PRO A 230 19.32 -8.10 -9.76
C PRO A 230 18.22 -7.10 -10.12
N ARG A 231 17.03 -7.64 -10.42
CA ARG A 231 15.84 -6.83 -10.76
C ARG A 231 14.74 -7.08 -9.76
N ALA A 232 13.82 -6.14 -9.65
CA ALA A 232 12.57 -6.35 -8.93
C ALA A 232 11.38 -5.79 -9.71
N VAL A 233 10.25 -6.45 -9.61
CA VAL A 233 8.97 -5.97 -10.15
C VAL A 233 8.20 -5.27 -9.04
N LEU A 234 7.83 -4.01 -9.26
CA LEU A 234 6.90 -3.28 -8.40
C LEU A 234 5.47 -3.74 -8.72
N ASN A 235 4.86 -4.47 -7.80
CA ASN A 235 3.47 -4.90 -7.93
C ASN A 235 2.51 -3.79 -7.47
N TRP A 236 2.78 -3.22 -6.29
CA TRP A 236 1.94 -2.21 -5.67
C TRP A 236 2.77 -1.25 -4.84
N ALA A 237 2.28 -0.02 -4.70
CA ALA A 237 2.72 0.92 -3.68
C ALA A 237 1.49 1.39 -2.91
N HIS A 238 1.58 1.38 -1.58
CA HIS A 238 0.52 1.82 -0.67
C HIS A 238 1.12 2.68 0.46
N THR A 239 0.26 3.10 1.37
CA THR A 239 0.66 3.78 2.61
C THR A 239 1.76 2.98 3.31
N GLY A 240 2.86 3.66 3.63
CA GLY A 240 3.89 3.14 4.53
C GLY A 240 3.44 3.24 5.99
N LEU A 241 4.29 3.84 6.83
CA LEU A 241 4.07 3.96 8.28
C LEU A 241 3.84 2.60 8.96
N GLY A 242 4.48 1.54 8.46
CA GLY A 242 4.29 0.18 8.96
C GLY A 242 2.90 -0.41 8.73
N GLN A 243 2.05 0.19 7.89
CA GLN A 243 0.70 -0.32 7.57
C GLN A 243 0.69 -1.80 7.14
N PRO A 244 1.61 -2.28 6.26
CA PRO A 244 1.69 -3.70 5.90
C PRO A 244 1.97 -4.64 7.09
N LEU A 245 2.71 -4.16 8.09
CA LEU A 245 3.10 -4.94 9.27
C LEU A 245 2.06 -4.86 10.39
N ALA A 246 1.21 -3.82 10.40
CA ALA A 246 0.33 -3.51 11.51
C ALA A 246 -0.60 -4.67 11.89
N ARG A 247 -1.18 -5.36 10.90
CA ARG A 247 -2.01 -6.56 11.11
C ARG A 247 -1.22 -7.70 11.77
N PHE A 248 0.01 -7.92 11.30
CA PHE A 248 0.85 -9.04 11.72
C PHE A 248 1.67 -8.75 12.98
N ALA A 249 1.64 -7.53 13.51
CA ALA A 249 2.41 -7.14 14.69
C ALA A 249 2.17 -8.07 15.90
N ARG A 250 0.94 -8.59 16.07
CA ARG A 250 0.60 -9.59 17.10
C ARG A 250 1.13 -11.00 16.81
N SER A 251 1.44 -11.30 15.54
CA SER A 251 1.80 -12.65 15.08
C SER A 251 3.29 -12.95 15.21
N PHE A 252 4.15 -11.94 15.39
CA PHE A 252 5.59 -12.11 15.66
C PHE A 252 5.88 -12.49 17.13
N ALA A 253 4.90 -13.08 17.82
CA ALA A 253 4.86 -13.29 19.26
C ALA A 253 5.16 -14.72 19.77
N PRO A 254 5.91 -15.64 19.10
CA PRO A 254 6.25 -16.91 19.75
C PRO A 254 7.15 -16.72 20.99
N ARG A 255 7.60 -15.49 21.26
CA ARG A 255 8.10 -15.03 22.57
C ARG A 255 7.32 -13.76 22.96
N PRO A 256 6.71 -13.67 24.17
CA PRO A 256 5.98 -12.48 24.62
C PRO A 256 6.76 -11.16 24.52
N GLN A 257 8.09 -11.22 24.52
CA GLN A 257 9.00 -10.09 24.36
C GLN A 257 9.10 -9.58 22.90
N ALA A 258 8.83 -10.42 21.89
CA ALA A 258 8.97 -10.08 20.47
C ALA A 258 7.75 -9.30 19.91
N GLU A 259 6.55 -9.54 20.44
CA GLU A 259 5.35 -8.73 20.11
C GLU A 259 5.54 -7.26 20.50
N HIS A 260 6.03 -7.06 21.73
CA HIS A 260 6.38 -5.75 22.27
C HIS A 260 7.41 -5.08 21.37
N ALA A 261 8.47 -5.79 20.96
CA ALA A 261 9.54 -5.23 20.13
C ALA A 261 9.06 -4.66 18.79
N VAL A 262 8.20 -5.35 18.03
CA VAL A 262 7.71 -4.83 16.72
C VAL A 262 6.76 -3.65 16.92
N SER A 263 5.82 -3.77 17.85
CA SER A 263 4.84 -2.70 18.12
C SER A 263 5.53 -1.46 18.70
N GLU A 264 6.51 -1.63 19.59
CA GLU A 264 7.33 -0.56 20.16
C GLU A 264 8.24 0.08 19.11
N ALA A 265 8.87 -0.71 18.23
CA ALA A 265 9.68 -0.17 17.15
C ALA A 265 8.84 0.67 16.18
N LEU A 266 7.62 0.24 15.84
CA LEU A 266 6.69 1.02 15.03
C LEU A 266 6.28 2.32 15.73
N ARG A 267 5.93 2.27 17.03
CA ARG A 267 5.59 3.47 17.82
C ARG A 267 6.75 4.46 17.91
N ALA A 268 7.95 3.98 18.22
CA ALA A 268 9.15 4.81 18.29
C ALA A 268 9.48 5.45 16.93
N ARG A 269 9.30 4.69 15.85
CA ARG A 269 9.44 5.23 14.49
C ARG A 269 8.40 6.31 14.19
N HIS A 270 7.13 6.08 14.53
CA HIS A 270 6.07 7.08 14.36
C HIS A 270 6.38 8.39 15.10
N GLU A 271 6.90 8.31 16.33
CA GLU A 271 7.31 9.47 17.10
C GLU A 271 8.43 10.26 16.40
N GLY A 272 9.41 9.58 15.81
CA GLY A 272 10.50 10.21 15.06
C GLY A 272 10.11 10.82 13.70
N LEU A 273 8.93 10.49 13.16
CA LEU A 273 8.44 10.98 11.87
C LEU A 273 7.57 12.24 11.97
N LEU A 274 7.03 12.55 13.15
CA LEU A 274 6.14 13.68 13.34
C LEU A 274 6.89 15.00 13.53
N PRO A 275 6.35 16.13 13.06
CA PRO A 275 6.87 17.44 13.42
C PRO A 275 6.69 17.71 14.93
N PRO A 276 7.51 18.60 15.53
CA PRO A 276 7.33 19.01 16.92
C PRO A 276 5.90 19.51 17.18
N GLY A 277 5.33 19.13 18.31
CA GLY A 277 3.97 19.55 18.70
C GLY A 277 2.83 18.77 18.01
N ALA A 278 3.13 17.73 17.23
CA ALA A 278 2.13 16.83 16.68
C ALA A 278 2.07 15.48 17.42
N VAL A 279 0.91 14.82 17.36
CA VAL A 279 0.71 13.44 17.83
C VAL A 279 -0.08 12.65 16.79
N PHE A 280 0.24 11.37 16.64
CA PHE A 280 -0.62 10.47 15.89
C PHE A 280 -1.82 10.05 16.75
N ALA A 281 -2.98 9.97 16.10
CA ALA A 281 -4.18 9.39 16.66
C ALA A 281 -4.72 8.32 15.72
N ASP A 282 -4.92 7.12 16.26
CA ASP A 282 -5.40 5.96 15.53
C ASP A 282 -6.77 6.23 14.89
N LEU A 283 -6.87 6.09 13.56
CA LEU A 283 -8.13 6.17 12.85
C LEU A 283 -8.73 4.76 12.70
N SER A 284 -9.94 4.61 13.22
CA SER A 284 -10.77 3.41 13.12
C SER A 284 -11.44 3.30 11.74
N GLY A 285 -11.89 2.09 11.38
CA GLY A 285 -12.68 1.86 10.17
C GLY A 285 -14.15 2.31 10.28
N GLY A 286 -14.54 2.94 11.40
CA GLY A 286 -15.92 3.26 11.74
C GLY A 286 -16.63 2.06 12.36
N TYR A 287 -16.90 1.05 11.52
CA TYR A 287 -17.53 -0.19 11.97
C TYR A 287 -16.46 -1.27 12.17
N ASP A 288 -16.32 -1.79 13.40
CA ASP A 288 -15.42 -2.92 13.69
C ASP A 288 -16.03 -4.25 13.22
N THR A 289 -16.31 -4.34 11.93
CA THR A 289 -16.97 -5.50 11.29
C THR A 289 -16.06 -6.25 10.34
N SER A 290 -14.84 -5.75 10.13
CA SER A 290 -13.90 -6.30 9.16
C SER A 290 -12.71 -6.93 9.85
N ASN A 291 -12.42 -8.18 9.53
CA ASN A 291 -11.25 -8.87 10.07
C ASN A 291 -9.94 -8.17 9.65
N VAL A 292 -9.90 -7.45 8.51
CA VAL A 292 -8.68 -6.82 7.98
C VAL A 292 -8.26 -5.54 8.72
N THR A 293 -9.07 -5.04 9.66
CA THR A 293 -8.72 -3.89 10.52
C THR A 293 -8.19 -4.30 11.89
N LEU A 294 -8.20 -5.60 12.22
CA LEU A 294 -7.71 -6.11 13.50
C LEU A 294 -6.20 -5.95 13.62
N ARG A 295 -5.76 -5.19 14.64
CA ARG A 295 -4.34 -4.89 14.93
C ARG A 295 -4.15 -4.41 16.38
N PRO A 296 -2.91 -4.36 16.92
CA PRO A 296 -2.66 -3.69 18.19
C PRO A 296 -2.71 -2.16 18.03
N ALA A 297 -2.77 -1.45 19.15
CA ALA A 297 -2.68 0.02 19.14
C ALA A 297 -1.24 0.46 18.86
N LEU A 298 -1.06 1.21 17.76
CA LEU A 298 0.25 1.69 17.28
C LEU A 298 0.39 3.22 17.31
N ALA A 299 -0.56 3.90 17.93
CA ALA A 299 -0.55 5.32 18.23
C ALA A 299 -0.91 5.55 19.71
N PRO A 300 -0.42 6.65 20.33
CA PRO A 300 -0.72 6.97 21.73
C PRO A 300 -2.17 7.40 21.97
N TYR A 301 -2.84 7.91 20.93
CA TYR A 301 -4.24 8.34 20.98
C TYR A 301 -5.08 7.61 19.95
N ARG A 302 -6.40 7.70 20.08
CA ARG A 302 -7.38 7.21 19.11
C ARG A 302 -8.42 8.29 18.82
N LEU A 303 -8.77 8.45 17.55
CA LEU A 303 -9.91 9.24 17.14
C LEU A 303 -11.18 8.41 17.39
N VAL A 304 -12.14 9.02 18.07
CA VAL A 304 -13.45 8.41 18.33
C VAL A 304 -14.49 9.32 17.69
N GLY A 305 -15.05 8.88 16.57
CA GLY A 305 -16.12 9.57 15.86
C GLY A 305 -17.49 8.94 16.11
N PRO A 306 -18.53 9.46 15.46
CA PRO A 306 -19.85 8.83 15.43
C PRO A 306 -19.75 7.37 14.97
N ALA A 307 -20.43 6.47 15.69
CA ALA A 307 -20.47 5.02 15.46
C ALA A 307 -19.16 4.23 15.75
N ASP A 308 -18.08 4.88 16.22
CA ASP A 308 -16.89 4.18 16.70
C ASP A 308 -17.08 3.64 18.12
N THR A 309 -16.58 2.42 18.38
CA THR A 309 -16.43 1.90 19.74
C THR A 309 -15.10 2.34 20.34
N GLY A 310 -15.15 3.21 21.35
CA GLY A 310 -13.98 3.67 22.09
C GLY A 310 -13.32 2.55 22.91
N HIS A 311 -12.50 1.70 22.29
CA HIS A 311 -11.71 0.69 23.02
C HIS A 311 -10.44 1.29 23.62
N GLY A 312 -10.00 0.73 24.76
CA GLY A 312 -8.81 1.19 25.49
C GLY A 312 -9.11 2.25 26.55
N PRO A 313 -8.08 2.85 27.18
CA PRO A 313 -8.26 3.81 28.26
C PRO A 313 -8.86 5.12 27.73
N ALA A 314 -9.85 5.67 28.46
CA ALA A 314 -10.55 6.90 28.08
C ALA A 314 -9.62 8.12 27.91
N SER A 315 -8.50 8.18 28.63
CA SER A 315 -7.49 9.26 28.50
C SER A 315 -6.82 9.31 27.12
N ALA A 316 -6.78 8.18 26.42
CA ALA A 316 -6.24 8.06 25.07
C ALA A 316 -7.27 8.41 23.98
N HIS A 317 -8.53 8.63 24.34
CA HIS A 317 -9.58 8.97 23.37
C HIS A 317 -9.53 10.48 23.04
N LEU A 318 -9.67 10.77 21.75
CA LEU A 318 -9.87 12.10 21.20
C LEU A 318 -11.20 12.07 20.45
N MET A 319 -12.24 12.61 21.10
CA MET A 319 -13.55 12.72 20.46
C MET A 319 -13.44 13.69 19.30
N VAL A 320 -13.93 13.29 18.12
CA VAL A 320 -13.85 14.13 16.90
C VAL A 320 -14.58 15.45 17.10
N GLU A 321 -15.65 15.46 17.89
CA GLU A 321 -16.44 16.64 18.29
C GLU A 321 -15.62 17.67 19.11
N ASP A 322 -14.57 17.23 19.81
CA ASP A 322 -13.73 18.11 20.64
C ASP A 322 -12.53 18.69 19.87
N LEU A 323 -12.35 18.31 18.60
CA LEU A 323 -11.24 18.75 17.77
C LEU A 323 -11.61 20.00 16.96
N VAL A 324 -10.59 20.75 16.58
CA VAL A 324 -10.73 21.94 15.72
C VAL A 324 -9.98 21.68 14.43
N LEU A 325 -10.64 21.91 13.30
CA LEU A 325 -10.03 21.86 11.98
C LEU A 325 -9.43 23.23 11.65
N VAL A 326 -8.19 23.27 11.17
CA VAL A 326 -7.43 24.51 10.92
C VAL A 326 -6.78 24.42 9.54
N ASP A 327 -7.00 25.41 8.68
CA ASP A 327 -6.19 25.61 7.47
C ASP A 327 -4.91 26.34 7.85
N ASP A 328 -3.77 25.67 7.72
CA ASP A 328 -2.47 26.26 7.93
C ASP A 328 -1.91 26.79 6.60
N GLU A 329 -1.81 28.11 6.50
CA GLU A 329 -1.32 28.77 5.29
C GLU A 329 0.17 28.55 5.08
N GLU A 330 0.96 28.39 6.15
CA GLU A 330 2.41 28.21 6.07
C GLU A 330 2.76 26.82 5.54
N SER A 331 2.21 25.77 6.15
CA SER A 331 2.44 24.39 5.69
C SER A 331 1.61 24.00 4.48
N GLY A 332 0.59 24.77 4.13
CA GLY A 332 -0.28 24.39 3.04
C GLY A 332 -1.20 23.20 3.38
N GLU A 333 -1.45 22.93 4.66
CA GLU A 333 -2.17 21.73 5.12
C GLU A 333 -3.42 22.06 5.93
N LEU A 334 -4.46 21.27 5.72
CA LEU A 334 -5.61 21.21 6.62
C LEU A 334 -5.31 20.20 7.73
N HIS A 335 -5.42 20.59 9.00
CA HIS A 335 -5.08 19.71 10.11
C HIS A 335 -6.05 19.80 11.29
N LEU A 336 -6.07 18.74 12.12
CA LEU A 336 -6.81 18.72 13.37
C LEU A 336 -5.94 19.26 14.50
N ARG A 337 -6.51 20.05 15.40
CA ARG A 337 -5.90 20.50 16.64
C ARG A 337 -6.75 20.03 17.81
N SER A 338 -6.11 19.49 18.84
CA SER A 338 -6.77 19.18 20.11
C SER A 338 -6.55 20.34 21.08
N PRO A 339 -7.61 21.06 21.49
CA PRO A 339 -7.52 22.05 22.55
C PRO A 339 -7.03 21.41 23.86
N ARG A 340 -7.51 20.20 24.18
CA ARG A 340 -7.13 19.42 25.36
C ARG A 340 -5.63 19.16 25.45
N LEU A 341 -4.99 18.81 24.34
CA LEU A 341 -3.56 18.51 24.30
C LEU A 341 -2.69 19.72 23.97
N GLY A 342 -3.28 20.77 23.40
CA GLY A 342 -2.53 21.89 22.80
C GLY A 342 -1.69 21.46 21.58
N LYS A 343 -2.00 20.33 20.96
CA LYS A 343 -1.19 19.69 19.90
C LYS A 343 -1.96 19.52 18.60
N ARG A 344 -1.23 19.46 17.49
CA ARG A 344 -1.73 18.95 16.21
C ARG A 344 -2.00 17.46 16.33
N VAL A 345 -3.14 17.02 15.82
CA VAL A 345 -3.55 15.61 15.76
C VAL A 345 -3.46 15.16 14.31
N VAL A 346 -2.67 14.12 14.06
CA VAL A 346 -2.50 13.52 12.74
C VAL A 346 -3.23 12.17 12.73
N PRO A 347 -4.31 12.01 11.95
CA PRO A 347 -4.99 10.73 11.81
C PRO A 347 -4.04 9.67 11.23
N LEU A 348 -3.93 8.54 11.92
CA LEU A 348 -3.09 7.41 11.51
C LEU A 348 -3.98 6.26 11.04
N TRP A 349 -4.05 6.05 9.73
CA TRP A 349 -4.79 4.92 9.14
C TRP A 349 -3.85 3.76 8.81
N LEU A 350 -3.90 2.71 9.64
CA LEU A 350 -3.16 1.45 9.42
C LEU A 350 -4.10 0.26 9.17
N GLY A 351 -5.35 0.53 8.77
CA GLY A 351 -6.32 -0.53 8.46
C GLY A 351 -6.05 -1.18 7.10
N GLY A 352 -6.44 -2.45 6.95
CA GLY A 352 -6.35 -3.20 5.69
C GLY A 352 -7.57 -3.05 4.78
N LEU A 353 -8.60 -2.29 5.19
CA LEU A 353 -9.71 -1.93 4.30
C LEU A 353 -9.23 -0.92 3.25
N VAL A 354 -9.75 -1.06 2.02
CA VAL A 354 -9.55 -0.01 1.01
C VAL A 354 -10.21 1.30 1.51
N PRO A 355 -9.53 2.45 1.40
CA PRO A 355 -10.03 3.74 1.86
C PRO A 355 -11.48 4.06 1.46
N MET A 356 -11.85 3.67 0.25
CA MET A 356 -13.16 3.96 -0.35
C MET A 356 -14.32 3.21 0.31
N ALA A 357 -14.02 2.14 1.07
CA ALA A 357 -15.01 1.38 1.84
C ALA A 357 -15.30 2.01 3.22
N LEU A 358 -14.57 3.06 3.61
CA LEU A 358 -14.79 3.73 4.88
C LEU A 358 -16.09 4.55 4.87
N PRO A 359 -16.76 4.71 6.02
CA PRO A 359 -17.90 5.61 6.14
C PRO A 359 -17.48 7.07 5.92
N CYS A 360 -18.46 7.95 5.66
CA CYS A 360 -18.20 9.33 5.24
C CYS A 360 -17.31 10.12 6.21
N VAL A 361 -17.56 10.04 7.53
CA VAL A 361 -16.75 10.74 8.53
C VAL A 361 -15.31 10.24 8.52
N GLN A 362 -15.09 8.92 8.50
CA GLN A 362 -13.75 8.34 8.44
C GLN A 362 -13.06 8.63 7.11
N ARG A 363 -13.78 8.72 5.98
CA ARG A 363 -13.23 9.19 4.70
C ARG A 363 -12.72 10.63 4.80
N THR A 364 -13.47 11.53 5.46
CA THR A 364 -13.01 12.91 5.69
C THR A 364 -11.80 12.94 6.63
N LEU A 365 -11.81 12.20 7.74
CA LEU A 365 -10.65 12.14 8.64
C LEU A 365 -9.41 11.57 7.93
N LEU A 366 -9.60 10.64 6.99
CA LEU A 366 -8.53 10.10 6.18
C LEU A 366 -7.88 11.15 5.27
N THR A 367 -8.62 12.16 4.78
CA THR A 367 -8.02 13.23 3.96
C THR A 367 -7.01 14.06 4.75
N LEU A 368 -7.09 14.06 6.08
CA LEU A 368 -6.17 14.73 7.00
C LEU A 368 -4.99 13.83 7.43
N SER A 369 -5.01 12.55 7.04
CA SER A 369 -3.95 11.56 7.29
C SER A 369 -2.82 11.69 6.26
N PRO A 370 -1.57 11.28 6.57
CA PRO A 370 -0.52 11.05 5.58
C PRO A 370 -0.73 9.79 4.71
N ALA A 371 -1.86 9.10 4.83
CA ALA A 371 -2.17 7.93 4.02
C ALA A 371 -2.04 8.24 2.51
N SER A 372 -1.53 7.26 1.78
CA SER A 372 -1.31 7.28 0.33
C SER A 372 -1.83 6.01 -0.33
N MET A 373 -2.37 6.17 -1.54
CA MET A 373 -2.77 5.07 -2.40
C MET A 373 -2.39 5.33 -3.87
N PRO A 374 -1.08 5.25 -4.20
CA PRO A 374 -0.62 5.40 -5.58
C PRO A 374 -1.16 4.30 -6.51
N MET A 375 -1.91 4.65 -7.55
CA MET A 375 -2.33 3.74 -8.62
C MET A 375 -1.22 3.49 -9.66
N ALA A 376 -0.02 3.12 -9.19
CA ALA A 376 1.14 2.90 -10.06
C ALA A 376 1.18 1.51 -10.73
N ALA A 377 0.20 0.63 -10.45
CA ALA A 377 0.22 -0.77 -10.89
C ALA A 377 0.01 -0.99 -12.40
N ASP A 378 -0.42 0.04 -13.14
CA ASP A 378 -0.60 -0.04 -14.60
C ASP A 378 -0.23 1.28 -15.28
N VAL A 379 1.07 1.43 -15.58
CA VAL A 379 1.62 2.60 -16.30
C VAL A 379 0.97 2.83 -17.67
N TRP A 380 0.24 1.87 -18.23
CA TRP A 380 -0.44 2.04 -19.52
C TRP A 380 -1.73 2.84 -19.43
N GLN A 381 -2.31 3.02 -18.22
CA GLN A 381 -3.54 3.79 -18.04
C GLN A 381 -3.36 5.29 -18.28
N CYS A 382 -2.12 5.77 -18.30
CA CYS A 382 -1.82 7.16 -18.66
C CYS A 382 -1.95 7.42 -20.17
N LEU A 383 -2.10 6.39 -20.99
CA LEU A 383 -2.26 6.48 -22.44
C LEU A 383 -3.67 6.05 -22.86
N ASP A 384 -4.21 6.68 -23.90
CA ASP A 384 -5.51 6.30 -24.45
C ASP A 384 -5.48 4.87 -25.01
N ARG A 385 -6.56 4.10 -24.82
CA ARG A 385 -6.66 2.70 -25.23
C ARG A 385 -6.35 2.49 -26.71
N ALA A 386 -6.76 3.41 -27.58
CA ALA A 386 -6.50 3.34 -29.02
C ALA A 386 -5.00 3.37 -29.37
N THR A 387 -4.18 3.90 -28.46
CA THR A 387 -2.75 4.13 -28.65
C THR A 387 -1.86 3.12 -27.93
N VAL A 388 -2.46 2.29 -27.08
CA VAL A 388 -1.75 1.26 -26.33
C VAL A 388 -1.68 0.00 -27.20
N PRO A 389 -0.49 -0.55 -27.47
CA PRO A 389 -0.38 -1.74 -28.31
C PRO A 389 -1.02 -2.95 -27.62
N ALA A 390 -1.59 -3.85 -28.42
CA ALA A 390 -2.14 -5.12 -27.91
C ALA A 390 -1.06 -5.99 -27.26
N HIS A 391 0.14 -5.96 -27.83
CA HIS A 391 1.33 -6.53 -27.20
C HIS A 391 2.13 -5.41 -26.52
N ARG A 392 2.11 -5.41 -25.20
CA ARG A 392 2.74 -4.38 -24.36
C ARG A 392 4.12 -4.85 -23.93
N PRO A 393 5.20 -4.10 -24.23
CA PRO A 393 6.52 -4.42 -23.73
C PRO A 393 6.58 -4.26 -22.20
N ARG A 394 7.63 -4.79 -21.58
CA ARG A 394 7.95 -4.50 -20.19
C ARG A 394 8.35 -3.02 -20.07
N VAL A 395 7.90 -2.30 -19.04
CA VAL A 395 8.37 -0.92 -18.77
C VAL A 395 9.21 -0.93 -17.50
N ARG A 396 10.39 -0.33 -17.54
CA ARG A 396 11.32 -0.27 -16.41
C ARG A 396 11.99 1.09 -16.23
N CYS A 397 12.40 1.36 -15.00
CA CYS A 397 13.30 2.45 -14.60
C CYS A 397 14.52 1.78 -13.95
N GLY A 398 15.68 1.84 -14.61
CA GLY A 398 16.86 1.05 -14.21
C GLY A 398 16.52 -0.45 -14.08
N SER A 399 16.79 -1.02 -12.90
CA SER A 399 16.50 -2.42 -12.55
C SER A 399 15.11 -2.64 -11.92
N LEU A 400 14.31 -1.58 -11.78
CA LEU A 400 12.92 -1.65 -11.30
C LEU A 400 11.96 -1.81 -12.48
N VAL A 401 11.22 -2.92 -12.50
CA VAL A 401 10.17 -3.16 -13.49
C VAL A 401 8.86 -2.56 -12.96
N LEU A 402 8.30 -1.60 -13.69
CA LEU A 402 7.05 -0.92 -13.35
C LEU A 402 5.83 -1.66 -13.88
N THR A 403 5.95 -2.28 -15.06
CA THR A 403 4.92 -3.17 -15.59
C THR A 403 5.54 -4.32 -16.37
N ARG A 404 4.90 -5.47 -16.29
CA ARG A 404 5.30 -6.69 -16.98
C ARG A 404 4.88 -6.66 -18.44
N ARG A 405 5.60 -7.40 -19.28
CA ARG A 405 5.17 -7.68 -20.66
C ARG A 405 3.80 -8.35 -20.64
N SER A 406 2.91 -7.92 -21.53
CA SER A 406 1.56 -8.49 -21.60
C SER A 406 1.02 -8.54 -23.02
N TRP A 407 0.11 -9.48 -23.26
CA TRP A 407 -0.55 -9.73 -24.53
C TRP A 407 -2.05 -9.65 -24.31
N HIS A 408 -2.69 -8.73 -25.02
CA HIS A 408 -4.12 -8.48 -24.96
C HIS A 408 -4.78 -9.05 -26.21
N PHE A 409 -5.74 -9.94 -26.01
CA PHE A 409 -6.51 -10.55 -27.09
C PHE A 409 -7.98 -10.25 -26.92
N GLU A 410 -8.60 -9.81 -28.01
CA GLU A 410 -10.05 -9.83 -28.16
C GLU A 410 -10.52 -11.24 -28.51
N ARG A 411 -11.81 -11.50 -28.27
CA ARG A 411 -12.47 -12.78 -28.55
C ARG A 411 -12.12 -13.37 -29.91
N ALA A 412 -12.07 -12.57 -30.98
CA ALA A 412 -11.78 -13.05 -32.32
C ALA A 412 -10.39 -13.71 -32.47
N ARG A 413 -9.42 -13.35 -31.62
CA ARG A 413 -8.03 -13.87 -31.67
C ARG A 413 -7.76 -14.99 -30.66
N LEU A 414 -8.71 -15.26 -29.76
CA LEU A 414 -8.64 -16.36 -28.81
C LEU A 414 -8.88 -17.72 -29.49
N PRO A 415 -8.37 -18.83 -28.93
CA PRO A 415 -8.57 -20.14 -29.51
C PRO A 415 -10.07 -20.52 -29.48
N HIS A 416 -10.70 -20.60 -30.66
CA HIS A 416 -12.09 -21.04 -30.80
C HIS A 416 -12.18 -22.55 -31.00
N ALA A 417 -13.21 -23.16 -30.40
CA ALA A 417 -13.72 -24.50 -30.72
C ALA A 417 -12.64 -25.53 -31.07
N GLN A 418 -11.84 -25.91 -30.07
CA GLN A 418 -10.78 -26.89 -30.22
C GLN A 418 -11.21 -28.26 -29.65
N PRO A 419 -10.67 -29.40 -30.15
CA PRO A 419 -10.87 -30.72 -29.55
C PRO A 419 -10.54 -30.70 -28.04
N PRO A 420 -11.07 -31.57 -27.18
CA PRO A 420 -10.69 -31.61 -25.76
C PRO A 420 -9.16 -31.70 -25.53
N VAL A 421 -8.63 -31.00 -24.52
CA VAL A 421 -7.17 -30.92 -24.21
C VAL A 421 -6.60 -32.26 -23.76
N ASP A 422 -7.43 -33.16 -23.24
CA ASP A 422 -7.05 -34.52 -22.85
C ASP A 422 -6.66 -35.40 -24.06
N SER A 423 -6.99 -34.98 -25.28
CA SER A 423 -6.49 -35.59 -26.51
C SER A 423 -5.14 -34.99 -26.94
N ALA A 424 -4.24 -35.83 -27.47
CA ALA A 424 -2.95 -35.37 -28.01
C ALA A 424 -3.11 -34.30 -29.10
N HIS A 425 -4.14 -34.43 -29.95
CA HIS A 425 -4.50 -33.44 -30.97
C HIS A 425 -4.95 -32.11 -30.35
N GLY A 426 -5.78 -32.16 -29.30
CA GLY A 426 -6.24 -30.98 -28.58
C GLY A 426 -5.09 -30.23 -27.92
N LEU A 427 -4.21 -30.94 -27.20
CA LEU A 427 -3.02 -30.35 -26.58
C LEU A 427 -2.10 -29.69 -27.63
N LEU A 428 -1.80 -30.40 -28.73
CA LEU A 428 -0.95 -29.88 -29.78
C LEU A 428 -1.52 -28.62 -30.44
N ALA A 429 -2.84 -28.56 -30.64
CA ALA A 429 -3.50 -27.39 -31.19
C ALA A 429 -3.37 -26.16 -30.27
N ARG A 430 -3.48 -26.31 -28.94
CA ARG A 430 -3.23 -25.21 -27.99
C ARG A 430 -1.78 -24.76 -28.05
N ARG A 431 -0.81 -25.69 -28.02
CA ARG A 431 0.61 -25.33 -28.07
C ARG A 431 0.98 -24.61 -29.37
N ARG A 432 0.36 -24.98 -30.50
CA ARG A 432 0.52 -24.27 -31.79
C ARG A 432 -0.03 -22.85 -31.71
N TRP A 433 -1.26 -22.67 -31.20
CA TRP A 433 -1.82 -21.33 -31.00
C TRP A 433 -0.95 -20.50 -30.05
N TRP A 434 -0.52 -21.07 -28.92
CA TRP A 434 0.32 -20.43 -27.93
C TRP A 434 1.62 -19.89 -28.51
N LYS A 435 2.31 -20.72 -29.29
CA LYS A 435 3.54 -20.33 -30.00
C LYS A 435 3.26 -19.26 -31.06
N ALA A 436 2.19 -19.39 -31.84
CA ALA A 436 1.80 -18.41 -32.85
C ALA A 436 1.41 -17.04 -32.23
N ALA A 437 0.84 -17.06 -31.03
CA ALA A 437 0.52 -15.86 -30.24
C ALA A 437 1.76 -15.20 -29.60
N GLY A 438 2.94 -15.83 -29.69
CA GLY A 438 4.18 -15.32 -29.13
C GLY A 438 4.22 -15.32 -27.59
N LEU A 439 3.43 -16.20 -26.95
CA LEU A 439 3.34 -16.30 -25.50
C LEU A 439 4.51 -17.11 -24.91
N PRO A 440 5.09 -16.69 -23.77
CA PRO A 440 6.06 -17.48 -23.00
C PRO A 440 5.43 -18.78 -22.49
N THR A 441 6.23 -19.80 -22.17
CA THR A 441 5.74 -21.08 -21.63
C THR A 441 4.80 -20.90 -20.43
N ARG A 442 5.12 -19.95 -19.54
CA ARG A 442 4.35 -19.65 -18.33
C ARG A 442 3.93 -18.20 -18.29
N VAL A 443 2.66 -17.97 -17.99
CA VAL A 443 2.04 -16.64 -17.92
C VAL A 443 0.99 -16.59 -16.82
N MET A 444 0.63 -15.38 -16.39
CA MET A 444 -0.59 -15.12 -15.64
C MET A 444 -1.68 -14.72 -16.62
N ALA A 445 -2.77 -15.49 -16.70
CA ALA A 445 -3.92 -15.21 -17.56
C ALA A 445 -5.07 -14.57 -16.76
N ARG A 446 -5.73 -13.56 -17.33
CA ARG A 446 -6.92 -12.92 -16.77
C ARG A 446 -7.89 -12.57 -17.88
N THR A 447 -9.13 -13.01 -17.77
CA THR A 447 -10.24 -12.60 -18.63
C THR A 447 -10.98 -11.40 -18.05
N ASP A 448 -11.87 -10.79 -18.84
CA ASP A 448 -12.79 -9.74 -18.41
C ASP A 448 -13.80 -10.19 -17.33
N THR A 449 -14.04 -11.49 -17.20
CA THR A 449 -14.94 -12.07 -16.18
C THR A 449 -14.22 -12.41 -14.87
N ASP A 450 -12.89 -12.30 -14.85
CA ASP A 450 -12.07 -12.78 -13.75
C ASP A 450 -11.83 -11.72 -12.68
N THR A 451 -12.01 -12.09 -11.41
CA THR A 451 -11.63 -11.25 -10.28
C THR A 451 -10.14 -11.33 -9.95
N LYS A 452 -9.44 -12.39 -10.38
CA LYS A 452 -8.00 -12.61 -10.17
C LYS A 452 -7.35 -13.36 -11.35
N PRO A 453 -6.09 -13.03 -11.68
CA PRO A 453 -5.34 -13.79 -12.68
C PRO A 453 -5.06 -15.22 -12.19
N GLN A 454 -4.85 -16.13 -13.14
CA GLN A 454 -4.43 -17.51 -12.89
C GLN A 454 -3.09 -17.81 -13.55
N PRO A 455 -2.19 -18.55 -12.87
CA PRO A 455 -1.01 -19.10 -13.52
C PRO A 455 -1.40 -20.13 -14.58
N VAL A 456 -0.85 -19.97 -15.78
CA VAL A 456 -1.00 -20.90 -16.90
C VAL A 456 0.39 -21.39 -17.30
N ASP A 457 0.52 -22.71 -17.42
CA ASP A 457 1.70 -23.41 -17.94
C ASP A 457 1.31 -24.14 -19.22
N ALA A 458 1.91 -23.74 -20.36
CA ALA A 458 1.63 -24.29 -21.67
C ALA A 458 2.06 -25.75 -21.84
N ASP A 459 2.91 -26.27 -20.95
CA ASP A 459 3.34 -27.67 -20.95
C ASP A 459 2.48 -28.54 -20.01
N SER A 460 1.53 -27.95 -19.28
CA SER A 460 0.59 -28.66 -18.40
C SER A 460 -0.80 -28.80 -19.03
N PRO A 461 -1.25 -30.02 -19.39
CA PRO A 461 -2.60 -30.25 -19.93
C PRO A 461 -3.71 -29.80 -18.98
N LEU A 462 -3.53 -29.96 -17.66
CA LEU A 462 -4.48 -29.50 -16.66
C LEU A 462 -4.60 -27.97 -16.65
N SER A 463 -3.47 -27.27 -16.77
CA SER A 463 -3.44 -25.80 -16.79
C SER A 463 -4.18 -25.26 -18.02
N LEU A 464 -3.92 -25.85 -19.19
CA LEU A 464 -4.58 -25.49 -20.45
C LEU A 464 -6.09 -25.82 -20.43
N ALA A 465 -6.49 -26.94 -19.83
CA ALA A 465 -7.92 -27.28 -19.69
C ALA A 465 -8.68 -26.28 -18.81
N LEU A 466 -8.06 -25.81 -17.72
CA LEU A 466 -8.63 -24.76 -16.86
C LEU A 466 -8.70 -23.42 -17.60
N LEU A 467 -7.66 -23.06 -18.37
CA LEU A 467 -7.67 -21.86 -19.20
C LEU A 467 -8.83 -21.92 -20.21
N ASP A 468 -8.97 -23.02 -20.95
CA ASP A 468 -10.05 -23.22 -21.92
C ASP A 468 -11.42 -23.01 -21.29
N HIS A 469 -11.62 -23.48 -20.05
CA HIS A 469 -12.86 -23.24 -19.34
C HIS A 469 -13.12 -21.76 -19.10
N ARG A 470 -12.11 -20.99 -18.69
CA ARG A 470 -12.23 -19.55 -18.43
C ARG A 470 -12.37 -18.72 -19.70
N LEU A 471 -11.78 -19.17 -20.80
CA LEU A 471 -11.96 -18.52 -22.10
C LEU A 471 -13.37 -18.71 -22.67
N ARG A 472 -14.17 -19.67 -22.16
CA ARG A 472 -15.57 -19.81 -22.57
C ARG A 472 -16.38 -18.61 -22.09
N GLY A 473 -16.89 -17.83 -23.05
CA GLY A 473 -17.82 -16.74 -22.78
C GLY A 473 -17.16 -15.39 -22.49
N CYS A 474 -15.83 -15.32 -22.38
CA CYS A 474 -15.13 -14.06 -22.23
C CYS A 474 -15.19 -13.23 -23.53
N SER A 475 -15.06 -11.91 -23.40
CA SER A 475 -14.89 -11.01 -24.55
C SER A 475 -13.42 -10.66 -24.81
N GLN A 476 -12.59 -10.73 -23.76
CA GLN A 476 -11.17 -10.39 -23.81
C GLN A 476 -10.37 -11.26 -22.84
N ALA A 477 -9.10 -11.49 -23.16
CA ALA A 477 -8.14 -12.06 -22.23
C ALA A 477 -6.79 -11.33 -22.31
N VAL A 478 -6.17 -11.20 -21.15
CA VAL A 478 -4.83 -10.64 -20.96
C VAL A 478 -3.94 -11.75 -20.42
N PHE A 479 -2.82 -11.96 -21.10
CA PHE A 479 -1.74 -12.82 -20.63
C PHE A 479 -0.59 -11.91 -20.22
N THR A 480 -0.05 -12.11 -19.03
CA THR A 480 1.09 -11.34 -18.51
C THR A 480 2.24 -12.31 -18.28
N GLU A 481 3.45 -11.95 -18.66
CA GLU A 481 4.62 -12.81 -18.41
C GLU A 481 4.74 -13.17 -16.92
N LEU A 482 5.22 -14.38 -16.63
CA LEU A 482 5.58 -14.75 -15.27
C LEU A 482 6.96 -14.15 -14.95
N LEU A 483 6.99 -13.12 -14.10
CA LEU A 483 8.21 -12.42 -13.71
C LEU A 483 8.16 -12.05 -12.21
N PRO A 484 9.01 -12.63 -11.35
CA PRO A 484 9.97 -13.70 -11.66
C PRO A 484 9.27 -14.96 -12.19
N ASP A 485 9.93 -15.67 -13.11
CA ASP A 485 9.54 -17.05 -13.42
C ASP A 485 9.90 -17.98 -12.24
N VAL A 486 9.38 -19.22 -12.22
CA VAL A 486 9.59 -20.17 -11.11
C VAL A 486 11.07 -20.49 -10.89
N ASP A 487 11.87 -20.46 -11.96
CA ASP A 487 13.31 -20.71 -11.94
C ASP A 487 14.13 -19.47 -11.53
N GLU A 488 13.47 -18.31 -11.51
CA GLU A 488 14.01 -17.00 -11.16
C GLU A 488 13.59 -16.55 -9.75
N ALA A 489 12.84 -17.38 -9.02
CA ALA A 489 12.44 -17.10 -7.65
C ALA A 489 13.68 -16.85 -6.75
N ALA A 490 13.66 -15.73 -6.04
CA ALA A 490 14.81 -15.27 -5.24
C ALA A 490 14.81 -15.83 -3.81
N LEU A 491 13.65 -16.11 -3.22
CA LEU A 491 13.56 -16.63 -1.86
C LEU A 491 13.91 -18.11 -1.84
N ARG A 492 14.89 -18.45 -1.01
CA ARG A 492 15.34 -19.82 -0.78
C ARG A 492 15.11 -20.20 0.68
N VAL A 493 14.39 -21.29 0.92
CA VAL A 493 14.12 -21.83 2.26
C VAL A 493 14.44 -23.32 2.23
N ASP A 494 15.31 -23.79 3.11
CA ASP A 494 15.72 -25.20 3.22
C ASP A 494 16.12 -25.87 1.89
N GLY A 495 16.76 -25.10 1.00
CA GLY A 495 17.16 -25.56 -0.34
C GLY A 495 16.05 -25.56 -1.40
N GLY A 496 14.81 -25.25 -1.03
CA GLY A 496 13.67 -25.00 -1.91
C GLY A 496 13.64 -23.56 -2.45
N SER A 497 13.05 -23.35 -3.62
CA SER A 497 12.80 -22.02 -4.21
C SER A 497 11.33 -21.66 -4.05
N HIS A 498 11.04 -20.44 -3.60
CA HIS A 498 9.68 -20.00 -3.31
C HIS A 498 9.37 -18.68 -4.00
N VAL A 499 8.19 -18.60 -4.62
CA VAL A 499 7.64 -17.33 -5.05
C VAL A 499 7.44 -16.46 -3.81
N SER A 500 7.99 -15.25 -3.85
CA SER A 500 7.97 -14.33 -2.71
C SER A 500 7.67 -12.92 -3.18
N GLU A 501 7.05 -12.15 -2.29
CA GLU A 501 6.92 -10.71 -2.40
C GLU A 501 7.51 -10.09 -1.14
N VAL A 502 8.31 -9.05 -1.33
CA VAL A 502 8.98 -8.30 -0.26
C VAL A 502 8.31 -6.94 -0.19
N CYS A 503 7.79 -6.57 0.97
CA CYS A 503 7.36 -5.21 1.23
C CYS A 503 8.54 -4.40 1.76
N ALA A 504 9.02 -3.44 0.97
CA ALA A 504 10.05 -2.49 1.38
C ALA A 504 9.41 -1.11 1.61
N GLU A 505 9.67 -0.53 2.77
CA GLU A 505 9.15 0.79 3.11
C GLU A 505 10.18 1.87 2.81
N LEU A 506 9.72 2.94 2.14
CA LEU A 506 10.52 4.11 1.82
C LEU A 506 9.90 5.34 2.45
N ASP A 507 10.69 6.03 3.26
CA ASP A 507 10.36 7.36 3.75
C ASP A 507 10.92 8.39 2.77
N ALA A 508 10.08 9.35 2.37
CA ALA A 508 10.61 10.56 1.77
C ALA A 508 11.52 11.21 2.81
N ALA A 509 12.71 11.66 2.41
CA ALA A 509 13.60 12.35 3.32
C ALA A 509 12.84 13.56 3.88
N ALA A 510 12.61 13.59 5.19
CA ALA A 510 12.09 14.78 5.83
C ALA A 510 13.05 15.92 5.45
N THR A 511 12.55 16.93 4.75
CA THR A 511 13.20 18.23 4.68
C THR A 511 13.26 18.75 6.11
N ARG A 512 14.31 18.34 6.85
CA ARG A 512 14.63 18.94 8.12
C ARG A 512 14.89 20.41 7.79
N PRO A 513 14.12 21.37 8.32
CA PRO A 513 14.49 22.76 8.15
C PRO A 513 15.93 22.89 8.64
N HIS A 514 16.79 23.47 7.79
CA HIS A 514 18.14 23.83 8.16
C HIS A 514 18.04 24.76 9.38
N THR A 515 18.16 24.21 10.59
CA THR A 515 18.54 25.00 11.76
C THR A 515 20.04 25.25 11.66
N THR A 516 20.44 26.12 10.74
CA THR A 516 21.73 26.78 10.81
C THR A 516 21.58 27.98 11.72
N SER A 517 21.85 27.78 13.01
CA SER A 517 22.54 28.75 13.81
C SER A 517 23.35 27.96 14.84
N PRO A 518 24.69 27.92 14.75
CA PRO A 518 25.49 27.36 15.81
C PRO A 518 25.30 28.25 17.02
N THR A 519 24.71 27.72 18.08
CA THR A 519 24.86 28.30 19.41
C THR A 519 26.36 28.47 19.65
N PRO A 520 26.87 29.68 19.96
CA PRO A 520 28.27 29.83 20.29
C PRO A 520 28.55 28.97 21.52
N ALA A 521 29.57 28.12 21.41
CA ALA A 521 30.04 27.33 22.53
C ALA A 521 30.27 28.25 23.74
N PRO A 522 29.87 27.86 24.96
CA PRO A 522 30.19 28.62 26.15
C PRO A 522 31.71 28.75 26.25
N ALA A 523 32.19 29.97 26.46
CA ALA A 523 33.61 30.26 26.62
C ALA A 523 34.21 29.35 27.71
N PRO A 524 35.41 28.77 27.47
CA PRO A 524 36.06 27.94 28.48
C PRO A 524 36.36 28.78 29.71
N ALA A 525 36.03 28.24 30.89
CA ALA A 525 36.36 28.86 32.17
C ALA A 525 37.88 29.08 32.28
N PRO A 526 38.33 30.20 32.86
CA PRO A 526 39.76 30.49 33.01
C PRO A 526 40.43 29.40 33.87
N ALA A 527 41.58 28.93 33.40
CA ALA A 527 42.37 27.90 34.07
C ALA A 527 42.78 28.35 35.49
N PRO A 528 42.70 27.47 36.51
CA PRO A 528 43.19 27.78 37.83
C PRO A 528 44.72 27.94 37.83
N ALA A 529 45.20 28.97 38.52
CA ALA A 529 46.62 29.25 38.70
C ALA A 529 47.35 28.08 39.39
N PRO A 530 48.63 27.82 39.05
CA PRO A 530 49.35 26.66 39.53
C PRO A 530 49.71 26.80 41.02
N ALA A 531 49.31 25.82 41.83
CA ALA A 531 49.79 25.67 43.20
C ALA A 531 51.16 24.94 43.20
N PRO A 532 52.10 25.35 44.07
CA PRO A 532 53.48 24.88 44.04
C PRO A 532 53.63 23.45 44.55
N ALA A 533 54.51 22.69 43.91
CA ALA A 533 54.83 21.31 44.21
C ALA A 533 55.54 21.14 45.57
N PRO A 534 55.22 20.07 46.32
CA PRO A 534 56.14 19.48 47.29
C PRO A 534 56.71 18.13 46.81
N ALA A 535 57.90 17.86 47.33
CA ALA A 535 58.95 16.91 46.98
C ALA A 535 58.60 15.40 47.02
N PRO A 536 59.48 14.53 46.48
CA PRO A 536 59.16 13.14 46.15
C PRO A 536 59.44 12.17 47.29
N GLY A 537 58.74 11.04 47.25
CA GLY A 537 59.21 9.77 47.80
C GLY A 537 58.29 9.14 48.84
N LYS A 538 57.77 7.95 48.49
CA LYS A 538 58.00 6.68 49.18
C LYS A 538 56.93 5.65 48.79
N ASP A 539 57.40 4.59 48.14
CA ASP A 539 57.18 3.20 48.55
C ASP A 539 55.81 2.50 48.46
N LEU A 540 55.89 1.34 47.77
CA LEU A 540 55.41 0.00 48.15
C LEU A 540 53.94 -0.43 47.91
N PHE A 541 53.81 -1.50 47.09
CA PHE A 541 52.87 -2.65 47.12
C PHE A 541 51.35 -2.33 47.20
N ARG A 542 50.52 -2.71 46.22
CA ARG A 542 50.09 -4.07 45.87
C ARG A 542 49.26 -4.05 44.58
#